data_AF-A0A371PU88-F1
#
_entry.id   AF-A0A371PU88-F1
#
_cell.length_a   1.000
_cell.length_b   1.000
_cell.length_c   1.000
_cell.angle_alpha   90.00
_cell.angle_beta   90.00
_cell.angle_gamma   90.00
#
_symmetry.space_group_name_H-M   'P 1'
#
loop_
_entity.id
_entity.type
_entity.pdbx_description
1 polymer ?
#
loop_
_entity_poly.entity_id
_entity_poly.type
_entity_poly.pdbx_seq_one_letter_code
_entity_poly.pdbx_strand_id
1 'polypeptide(L)'
;MEVLDEARDRSAWSAAVLLSLIGGGIGVLSADAFRGQWAADRSAALQLAGLAEAGVLAASLALGAVTHAIARTLGGSGRFAPTASLFIVLFWVTDLPRLGIAAWLPTDATFVQAATWTTWGFGYVLAVLLIRGQHHLSTLKSLTSVSVQMLTALALLRLSLVR
;
A
#
# COMPACT_ATOMS: atom_id res chain seq x y z
N MET A 1 -1.93 -8.78 -28.90
CA MET A 1 -1.16 -8.02 -27.88
C MET A 1 -2.14 -7.29 -26.97
N GLU A 2 -2.98 -6.39 -27.50
CA GLU A 2 -3.94 -5.59 -26.73
C GLU A 2 -4.90 -6.39 -25.82
N VAL A 3 -5.45 -7.52 -26.29
CA VAL A 3 -6.33 -8.38 -25.46
C VAL A 3 -5.60 -9.03 -24.28
N LEU A 4 -4.32 -9.37 -24.45
CA LEU A 4 -3.51 -9.97 -23.37
C LEU A 4 -3.12 -8.91 -22.33
N ASP A 5 -2.86 -7.68 -22.77
CA ASP A 5 -2.58 -6.55 -21.89
C ASP A 5 -3.81 -6.18 -21.04
N GLU A 6 -5.00 -6.17 -21.65
CA GLU A 6 -6.26 -5.91 -20.96
C GLU A 6 -6.61 -7.00 -19.92
N ALA A 7 -6.39 -8.26 -20.27
CA ALA A 7 -6.59 -9.39 -19.34
C ALA A 7 -5.60 -9.32 -18.16
N ARG A 8 -4.35 -8.95 -18.42
CA ARG A 8 -3.32 -8.75 -17.39
C ARG A 8 -3.67 -7.59 -16.47
N ASP A 9 -4.06 -6.44 -17.02
CA ASP A 9 -4.43 -5.26 -16.24
C ASP A 9 -5.66 -5.55 -15.37
N ARG A 10 -6.68 -6.22 -15.93
CA ARG A 10 -7.84 -6.68 -15.15
C ARG A 10 -7.45 -7.62 -14.01
N SER A 11 -6.56 -8.58 -14.27
CA SER A 11 -6.04 -9.48 -13.25
C SER A 11 -5.30 -8.71 -12.15
N ALA A 12 -4.47 -7.72 -12.51
CA ALA A 12 -3.74 -6.90 -11.55
C ALA A 12 -4.69 -6.06 -10.68
N TRP A 13 -5.73 -5.47 -11.27
CA TRP A 13 -6.76 -4.74 -10.53
C TRP A 13 -7.55 -5.65 -9.57
N SER A 14 -7.91 -6.86 -10.02
CA SER A 14 -8.61 -7.81 -9.14
C SER A 14 -7.73 -8.22 -7.94
N ALA A 15 -6.43 -8.45 -8.17
CA ALA A 15 -5.48 -8.75 -7.12
C ALA A 15 -5.29 -7.56 -6.18
N ALA A 16 -5.20 -6.34 -6.71
CA ALA A 16 -5.07 -5.11 -5.92
C ALA A 16 -6.24 -4.92 -4.95
N VAL A 17 -7.48 -5.06 -5.44
CA VAL A 17 -8.68 -4.94 -4.61
C VAL A 17 -8.74 -6.05 -3.57
N LEU A 18 -8.49 -7.30 -3.97
CA LEU A 18 -8.54 -8.44 -3.05
C LEU A 18 -7.51 -8.32 -1.93
N LEU A 19 -6.25 -8.02 -2.27
CA LEU A 19 -5.18 -7.83 -1.29
C LEU A 19 -5.47 -6.64 -0.38
N SER A 20 -6.09 -5.58 -0.91
CA SER A 20 -6.51 -4.44 -0.10
C SER A 20 -7.57 -4.79 0.92
N LEU A 21 -8.60 -5.53 0.53
CA LEU A 21 -9.63 -5.97 1.45
C LEU A 21 -9.10 -6.92 2.53
N ILE A 22 -8.18 -7.82 2.15
CA ILE A 22 -7.57 -8.75 3.10
C ILE A 22 -6.69 -8.00 4.09
N GLY A 23 -5.76 -7.19 3.59
CA GLY A 23 -4.78 -6.52 4.43
C GLY A 23 -5.39 -5.39 5.25
N GLY A 24 -6.32 -4.62 4.68
CA GLY A 24 -7.10 -3.63 5.40
C GLY A 24 -7.91 -4.31 6.50
N GLY A 25 -8.59 -5.41 6.17
CA GLY A 25 -9.42 -6.14 7.12
C GLY A 25 -8.61 -6.64 8.30
N ILE A 26 -7.42 -7.21 8.06
CA ILE A 26 -6.49 -7.59 9.13
C ILE A 26 -6.12 -6.37 9.98
N GLY A 27 -5.82 -5.23 9.36
CA GLY A 27 -5.49 -3.98 10.07
C GLY A 27 -6.63 -3.48 10.97
N VAL A 28 -7.85 -3.42 10.44
CA VAL A 28 -9.04 -2.99 11.18
C VAL A 28 -9.34 -3.94 12.34
N LEU A 29 -9.33 -5.25 12.09
CA LEU A 29 -9.60 -6.27 13.12
C LEU A 29 -8.55 -6.25 14.24
N SER A 30 -7.30 -5.90 13.91
CA SER A 30 -6.21 -5.81 14.88
C SER A 30 -6.30 -4.58 15.78
N ALA A 31 -7.02 -3.52 15.36
CA ALA A 31 -7.12 -2.27 16.09
C ALA A 31 -7.98 -2.39 17.36
N ASP A 32 -7.46 -1.94 18.51
CA ASP A 32 -8.19 -1.96 19.78
C ASP A 32 -9.46 -1.10 19.73
N ALA A 33 -9.42 0.01 19.00
CA ALA A 33 -10.57 0.87 18.77
C ALA A 33 -11.73 0.12 18.08
N PHE A 34 -11.43 -0.76 17.11
CA PHE A 34 -12.44 -1.59 16.46
C PHE A 34 -13.04 -2.61 17.41
N ARG A 35 -12.22 -3.27 18.24
CA ARG A 35 -12.71 -4.26 19.22
C ARG A 35 -13.61 -3.60 20.28
N GLY A 36 -13.24 -2.40 20.73
CA GLY A 36 -14.06 -1.59 21.63
C GLY A 36 -15.41 -1.22 21.00
N GLN A 37 -15.37 -0.74 19.75
CA GLN A 37 -16.59 -0.40 19.02
C GLN A 37 -17.47 -1.63 18.75
N TRP A 38 -16.88 -2.78 18.43
CA TRP A 38 -17.59 -4.03 18.19
C TRP A 38 -18.37 -4.52 19.42
N ALA A 39 -17.81 -4.32 20.61
CA ALA A 39 -18.47 -4.64 21.87
C ALA A 39 -19.63 -3.67 22.18
N ALA A 40 -19.52 -2.41 21.78
CA ALA A 40 -20.54 -1.38 22.01
C ALA A 40 -21.69 -1.42 20.99
N ASP A 41 -21.37 -1.41 19.69
CA ASP A 41 -22.33 -1.46 18.60
C ASP A 41 -21.68 -2.08 17.34
N ARG A 42 -22.14 -3.29 17.00
CA ARG A 42 -21.66 -4.05 15.84
C ARG A 42 -22.00 -3.40 14.50
N SER A 43 -23.13 -2.70 14.41
CA SER A 43 -23.54 -2.03 13.17
C SER A 43 -22.61 -0.86 12.88
N ALA A 44 -22.38 -0.01 13.88
CA ALA A 44 -21.43 1.09 13.78
C ALA A 44 -19.99 0.60 13.52
N ALA A 45 -19.57 -0.50 14.16
CA ALA A 45 -18.26 -1.10 13.92
C ALA A 45 -18.06 -1.52 12.46
N LEU A 46 -19.06 -2.18 11.85
CA LEU A 46 -19.00 -2.59 10.44
C LEU A 46 -18.99 -1.38 9.49
N GLN A 47 -19.76 -0.33 9.78
CA GLN A 47 -19.75 0.90 8.98
C GLN A 47 -18.38 1.60 9.01
N LEU A 48 -17.79 1.73 10.20
CA LEU A 48 -16.46 2.31 10.36
C LEU A 48 -15.37 1.47 9.70
N ALA A 49 -15.48 0.14 9.79
CA ALA A 49 -14.59 -0.77 9.07
C ALA A 49 -14.67 -0.56 7.55
N GLY A 50 -15.87 -0.51 6.98
CA GLY A 50 -16.06 -0.25 5.56
C GLY A 50 -15.51 1.10 5.10
N LEU A 51 -15.66 2.15 5.92
CA LEU A 51 -15.10 3.46 5.62
C LEU A 51 -13.56 3.47 5.71
N ALA A 52 -12.99 2.74 6.68
CA ALA A 52 -11.55 2.56 6.80
C ALA A 52 -10.97 1.82 5.59
N GLU A 53 -11.58 0.71 5.16
CA GLU A 53 -11.19 -0.02 3.94
C GLU A 53 -11.17 0.88 2.71
N ALA A 54 -12.27 1.62 2.49
CA ALA A 54 -12.39 2.54 1.37
C ALA A 54 -11.32 3.65 1.44
N GLY A 55 -11.04 4.16 2.64
CA GLY A 55 -10.01 5.15 2.89
C GLY A 55 -8.60 4.64 2.57
N VAL A 56 -8.26 3.43 3.01
CA VAL A 56 -6.95 2.80 2.73
C VAL A 56 -6.79 2.57 1.24
N LEU A 57 -7.79 2.00 0.56
CA LEU A 57 -7.74 1.79 -0.88
C LEU A 57 -7.57 3.11 -1.65
N ALA A 58 -8.33 4.15 -1.26
CA ALA A 58 -8.22 5.48 -1.86
C ALA A 58 -6.85 6.12 -1.61
N ALA A 59 -6.28 5.96 -0.41
CA ALA A 59 -4.95 6.45 -0.08
C ALA A 59 -3.86 5.72 -0.89
N SER A 60 -3.95 4.39 -1.03
CA SER A 60 -3.03 3.61 -1.87
C SER A 60 -3.11 4.02 -3.34
N LEU A 61 -4.32 4.27 -3.86
CA LEU A 61 -4.54 4.80 -5.20
C LEU A 61 -3.93 6.20 -5.38
N ALA A 62 -4.17 7.10 -4.44
CA ALA A 62 -3.64 8.46 -4.46
C ALA A 62 -2.10 8.45 -4.44
N LEU A 63 -1.48 7.62 -3.59
CA LEU A 63 -0.03 7.44 -3.55
C LEU A 63 0.51 6.88 -4.86
N GLY A 64 -0.16 5.91 -5.48
CA GLY A 64 0.21 5.40 -6.80
C GLY A 64 0.09 6.47 -7.89
N ALA A 65 -0.95 7.30 -7.83
CA ALA A 65 -1.19 8.38 -8.77
C ALA A 65 -0.15 9.49 -8.68
N VAL A 66 0.23 9.89 -7.48
CA VAL A 66 1.30 10.88 -7.24
C VAL A 66 2.64 10.36 -7.77
N THR A 67 2.99 9.11 -7.49
CA THR A 67 4.24 8.51 -8.03
C THR A 67 4.22 8.46 -9.55
N HIS A 68 3.09 8.06 -10.14
CA HIS A 68 2.93 8.08 -11.59
C HIS A 68 3.13 9.50 -12.16
N ALA A 69 2.50 10.51 -11.56
CA ALA A 69 2.64 11.90 -11.99
C ALA A 69 4.10 12.37 -11.90
N ILE A 70 4.79 12.08 -10.79
CA ILE A 70 6.22 12.41 -10.64
C ILE A 70 7.08 11.65 -11.67
N ALA A 71 6.80 10.37 -11.90
CA ALA A 71 7.53 9.60 -12.91
C ALA A 71 7.32 10.16 -14.33
N ARG A 72 6.13 10.67 -14.64
CA ARG A 72 5.82 11.35 -15.91
C ARG A 72 6.57 12.69 -16.02
N THR A 73 6.63 13.49 -14.96
CA THR A 73 7.38 14.77 -14.97
C THR A 73 8.88 14.56 -15.14
N LEU A 74 9.42 13.43 -14.66
CA LEU A 74 10.82 13.04 -14.85
C LEU A 74 11.14 12.47 -16.26
N GLY A 75 10.15 12.41 -17.15
CA GLY A 75 10.28 11.98 -18.55
C GLY A 75 9.90 10.52 -18.81
N GLY A 76 9.21 9.86 -17.88
CA GLY A 76 8.82 8.45 -18.00
C GLY A 76 7.64 8.23 -18.94
N SER A 77 7.57 7.08 -19.62
CA SER A 77 6.53 6.76 -20.62
C SER A 77 5.43 5.81 -20.15
N GLY A 78 5.41 5.43 -18.87
CA GLY A 78 4.50 4.42 -18.33
C GLY A 78 3.02 4.81 -18.37
N ARG A 79 2.15 3.80 -18.45
CA ARG A 79 0.67 3.94 -18.38
C ARG A 79 0.22 4.01 -16.92
N PHE A 80 -0.87 4.74 -16.65
CA PHE A 80 -1.39 4.92 -15.29
C PHE A 80 -1.95 3.63 -14.69
N ALA A 81 -2.84 2.93 -15.41
CA ALA A 81 -3.55 1.77 -14.86
C ALA A 81 -2.64 0.61 -14.40
N PRO A 82 -1.60 0.21 -15.15
CA PRO A 82 -0.65 -0.80 -14.69
C PRO A 82 0.19 -0.32 -13.51
N THR A 83 0.63 0.94 -13.51
CA THR A 83 1.42 1.51 -12.41
C THR A 83 0.61 1.54 -11.11
N ALA A 84 -0.64 2.01 -11.15
CA ALA A 84 -1.48 2.12 -9.97
C ALA A 84 -1.85 0.75 -9.37
N SER A 85 -2.32 -0.18 -10.20
CA SER A 85 -2.72 -1.52 -9.73
C SER A 85 -1.54 -2.32 -9.17
N LEU A 86 -0.40 -2.35 -9.87
CA LEU A 86 0.80 -3.04 -9.40
C LEU A 86 1.37 -2.39 -8.13
N PHE A 87 1.23 -1.07 -7.97
CA PHE A 87 1.64 -0.38 -6.75
C PHE A 87 0.84 -0.84 -5.53
N ILE A 88 -0.49 -0.97 -5.67
CA ILE A 88 -1.36 -1.50 -4.61
C ILE A 88 -1.00 -2.95 -4.27
N VAL A 89 -0.79 -3.80 -5.29
CA VAL A 89 -0.38 -5.18 -5.08
C VAL A 89 0.94 -5.24 -4.32
N LEU A 90 1.93 -4.45 -4.75
CA LEU A 90 3.25 -4.41 -4.12
C LEU A 90 3.17 -3.92 -2.67
N PHE A 91 2.41 -2.87 -2.43
CA PHE A 91 2.13 -2.36 -1.10
C PHE A 91 1.65 -3.51 -0.21
N TRP A 92 0.57 -4.20 -0.57
CA TRP A 92 0.02 -5.27 0.26
C TRP A 92 0.88 -6.53 0.35
N VAL A 93 1.56 -6.94 -0.73
CA VAL A 93 2.47 -8.09 -0.70
C VAL A 93 3.62 -7.85 0.29
N THR A 94 4.07 -6.61 0.43
CA THR A 94 5.12 -6.25 1.40
C THR A 94 4.58 -5.93 2.78
N ASP A 95 3.34 -5.45 2.89
CA ASP A 95 2.71 -5.10 4.17
C ASP A 95 2.14 -6.30 4.93
N LEU A 96 1.54 -7.27 4.22
CA LEU A 96 0.87 -8.43 4.82
C LEU A 96 1.77 -9.24 5.75
N PRO A 97 3.06 -9.52 5.43
CA PRO A 97 3.96 -10.19 6.36
C PRO A 97 4.11 -9.43 7.69
N ARG A 98 4.22 -8.09 7.63
CA ARG A 98 4.31 -7.25 8.83
C ARG A 98 3.03 -7.30 9.64
N LEU A 99 1.87 -7.13 8.98
CA LEU A 99 0.56 -7.21 9.65
C LEU A 99 0.33 -8.57 10.28
N GLY A 100 0.73 -9.65 9.59
CA GLY A 100 0.70 -11.00 10.11
C GLY A 100 1.50 -11.13 11.41
N ILE A 101 2.73 -10.62 11.46
CA ILE A 101 3.56 -10.65 12.67
C ILE A 101 2.96 -9.78 13.79
N ALA A 102 2.53 -8.56 13.47
CA ALA A 102 1.99 -7.60 14.42
C ALA A 102 0.63 -8.03 15.01
N ALA A 103 -0.10 -8.92 14.34
CA ALA A 103 -1.33 -9.49 14.89
C ALA A 103 -1.09 -10.41 16.10
N TRP A 104 0.11 -10.98 16.23
CA TRP A 104 0.47 -11.93 17.30
C TRP A 104 1.47 -11.37 18.31
N LEU A 105 2.30 -10.41 17.92
CA LEU A 105 3.36 -9.85 18.76
C LEU A 105 3.11 -8.36 19.06
N PRO A 106 3.47 -7.88 20.26
CA PRO A 106 3.45 -6.45 20.58
C PRO A 106 4.28 -5.63 19.57
N THR A 107 3.74 -4.50 19.13
CA THR A 107 4.35 -3.65 18.10
C THR A 107 5.67 -2.99 18.54
N ASP A 108 5.90 -2.89 19.85
CA ASP A 108 7.10 -2.35 20.48
C ASP A 108 8.25 -3.37 20.53
N ALA A 109 7.97 -4.66 20.33
CA ALA A 109 9.01 -5.68 20.33
C ALA A 109 10.06 -5.43 19.23
N THR A 110 11.34 -5.52 19.58
CA THR A 110 12.47 -5.28 18.66
C THR A 110 12.37 -6.11 17.38
N PHE A 111 11.87 -7.33 17.47
CA PHE A 111 11.65 -8.21 16.32
C PHE A 111 10.59 -7.65 15.35
N VAL A 112 9.46 -7.15 15.86
CA VAL A 112 8.38 -6.56 15.04
C VAL A 112 8.86 -5.27 14.37
N GLN A 113 9.63 -4.45 15.10
CA GLN A 113 10.25 -3.25 14.53
C GLN A 113 11.25 -3.60 13.43
N ALA A 114 12.12 -4.59 13.63
CA ALA A 114 13.07 -5.04 12.62
C ALA A 114 12.34 -5.59 11.36
N ALA A 115 11.30 -6.40 11.54
CA ALA A 115 10.47 -6.89 10.44
C ALA A 115 9.77 -5.74 9.71
N THR A 116 9.30 -4.73 10.43
CA THR A 116 8.67 -3.52 9.87
C THR A 116 9.63 -2.76 8.96
N TRP A 117 10.84 -2.47 9.43
CA TRP A 117 11.84 -1.76 8.62
C TRP A 117 12.31 -2.61 7.43
N THR A 118 12.45 -3.93 7.61
CA THR A 118 12.87 -4.86 6.55
C THR A 118 11.83 -4.94 5.44
N THR A 119 10.56 -5.16 5.79
CA THR A 119 9.45 -5.22 4.82
C THR A 119 9.24 -3.89 4.11
N TRP A 120 9.35 -2.77 4.83
CA TRP A 120 9.28 -1.43 4.25
C TRP A 120 10.43 -1.16 3.27
N GLY A 121 11.67 -1.47 3.65
CA GLY A 121 12.84 -1.33 2.77
C GLY A 121 12.77 -2.24 1.53
N PHE A 122 12.27 -3.47 1.70
CA PHE A 122 12.04 -4.38 0.58
C PHE A 122 10.97 -3.85 -0.38
N GLY A 123 9.84 -3.33 0.16
CA GLY A 123 8.80 -2.66 -0.63
C GLY A 123 9.34 -1.45 -1.39
N TYR A 124 10.19 -0.64 -0.77
CA TYR A 124 10.86 0.46 -1.44
C TYR A 124 11.68 0.00 -2.66
N VAL A 125 12.50 -1.04 -2.51
CA VAL A 125 13.30 -1.59 -3.62
C VAL A 125 12.41 -2.10 -4.75
N LEU A 126 11.36 -2.86 -4.42
CA LEU A 126 10.43 -3.35 -5.43
C LEU A 126 9.72 -2.21 -6.15
N ALA A 127 9.33 -1.15 -5.44
CA ALA A 127 8.65 0.00 -6.03
C ALA A 127 9.57 0.75 -7.00
N VAL A 128 10.86 0.88 -6.68
CA VAL A 128 11.88 1.43 -7.60
C VAL A 128 12.00 0.58 -8.85
N LEU A 129 12.06 -0.75 -8.71
CA LEU A 129 12.13 -1.67 -9.85
C LEU A 129 10.87 -1.61 -10.73
N LEU A 130 9.70 -1.49 -10.10
CA LEU A 130 8.41 -1.33 -10.79
C LEU A 130 8.40 -0.04 -11.60
N ILE A 131 8.72 1.10 -11.00
CA ILE A 131 8.73 2.39 -11.71
C ILE A 131 9.78 2.39 -12.82
N ARG A 132 10.96 1.82 -12.57
CA ARG A 132 11.99 1.68 -13.61
C ARG A 132 11.49 0.87 -14.80
N GLY A 133 10.81 -0.26 -14.53
CA GLY A 133 10.26 -1.14 -15.55
C GLY A 133 9.09 -0.53 -16.32
N GLN A 134 8.16 0.12 -15.63
CA GLN A 134 6.95 0.70 -16.24
C GLN A 134 7.21 2.00 -16.97
N HIS A 135 8.11 2.84 -16.46
CA HIS A 135 8.35 4.18 -17.00
C HIS A 135 9.65 4.30 -17.80
N HIS A 136 10.43 3.22 -17.92
CA HIS A 136 11.73 3.19 -18.60
C HIS A 136 12.70 4.31 -18.16
N LEU A 137 12.60 4.68 -16.88
CA LEU A 137 13.42 5.73 -16.28
C LEU A 137 14.80 5.20 -15.89
N SER A 138 15.77 6.09 -15.72
CA SER A 138 17.03 5.72 -15.06
C SER A 138 16.77 5.35 -13.59
N THR A 139 17.67 4.55 -13.00
CA THR A 139 17.55 4.13 -11.60
C THR A 139 17.44 5.33 -10.66
N LEU A 140 18.24 6.39 -10.88
CA LEU A 140 18.22 7.59 -10.05
C LEU A 140 16.86 8.32 -10.09
N LYS A 141 16.27 8.48 -11.28
CA LYS A 141 14.94 9.11 -11.42
C LYS A 141 13.83 8.29 -10.79
N SER A 142 13.90 6.96 -10.94
CA SER A 142 12.96 6.03 -10.32
C SER A 142 13.05 6.09 -8.79
N LEU A 143 14.27 6.15 -8.25
CA LEU A 143 14.54 6.33 -6.83
C LEU A 143 13.85 7.58 -6.29
N THR A 144 14.07 8.74 -6.92
CA THR A 144 13.48 10.02 -6.49
C THR A 144 11.96 9.98 -6.44
N SER A 145 11.32 9.43 -7.48
CA SER A 145 9.86 9.32 -7.55
C SER A 145 9.31 8.47 -6.39
N VAL A 146 9.92 7.32 -6.11
CA VAL A 146 9.48 6.41 -5.05
C VAL A 146 9.83 6.93 -3.66
N SER A 147 10.96 7.61 -3.49
CA SER A 147 11.36 8.20 -2.20
C SER A 147 10.33 9.21 -1.70
N VAL A 148 9.84 10.09 -2.57
CA VAL A 148 8.80 11.07 -2.22
C VAL A 148 7.55 10.36 -1.71
N GLN A 149 7.09 9.36 -2.45
CA GLN A 149 5.91 8.60 -2.09
C GLN A 149 6.08 7.83 -0.78
N MET A 150 7.20 7.15 -0.56
CA MET A 150 7.44 6.41 0.67
C MET A 150 7.53 7.33 1.89
N LEU A 151 8.12 8.51 1.74
CA LEU A 151 8.14 9.52 2.80
C LEU A 151 6.73 10.05 3.08
N THR A 152 5.92 10.28 2.05
CA THR A 152 4.51 10.66 2.23
C THR A 152 3.71 9.56 2.94
N ALA A 153 3.85 8.30 2.53
CA ALA A 153 3.19 7.17 3.16
C ALA A 153 3.61 7.03 4.63
N LEU A 154 4.91 7.14 4.92
CA LEU A 154 5.44 7.10 6.27
C LEU A 154 4.91 8.26 7.12
N ALA A 155 4.86 9.47 6.56
CA ALA A 155 4.30 10.63 7.24
C ALA A 155 2.82 10.44 7.55
N LEU A 156 2.00 9.97 6.60
CA LEU A 156 0.57 9.72 6.81
C LEU A 156 0.32 8.70 7.93
N LEU A 157 1.07 7.59 7.93
CA LEU A 157 0.91 6.51 8.90
C LEU A 157 1.48 6.84 10.29
N ARG A 158 2.53 7.67 10.36
CA ARG A 158 3.16 8.05 11.63
C ARG A 158 2.50 9.28 12.25
N LEU A 159 1.95 10.19 11.46
CA LEU A 159 1.24 11.36 11.97
C LEU A 159 -0.10 11.00 12.63
N SER A 160 -0.75 9.91 12.18
CA SER A 160 -1.95 9.38 12.85
C SER A 160 -1.68 8.77 14.22
N LEU A 161 -0.43 8.43 14.55
CA LEU A 161 -0.03 7.93 15.88
C LEU A 161 0.24 9.06 16.90
N VAL A 162 0.19 10.33 16.48
CA VAL A 162 0.49 11.52 17.32
C VAL A 162 -0.81 12.18 17.85
N ARG A 163 -1.94 11.48 17.85
CA ARG A 163 -3.19 11.96 18.46
C ARG A 163 -3.78 10.93 19.40
#